data_AF-A0AAI9UI53-F1
#
_entry.id   AF-A0AAI9UI53-F1
#
_cell.length_a   1.000
_cell.length_b   1.000
_cell.length_c   1.000
_cell.angle_alpha   90.00
_cell.angle_beta   90.00
_cell.angle_gamma   90.00
#
_symmetry.space_group_name_H-M   'P 1'
#
loop_
_entity.id
_entity.type
_entity.pdbx_description
1 polymer ?
#
loop_
_entity_poly.entity_id
_entity_poly.type
_entity_poly.pdbx_seq_one_letter_code
_entity_poly.pdbx_strand_id
1 'polypeptide(L)'
;MPANPMGGPTYNHHQMQPHPAAARTPMANTPNAMQPANAYNPPRPPEVFTLAESLNDQIPEEVRSQYNRDENGRIFFYSTPPIARPEHGLAPDNANSGHSLAYLAKSNPQWLAERASRAKPFAVAKQKELKVKMALDKVTEPAKGKTGDELRDWAADSLVRYVEAHAQETSRMREEGDLDGHDRLMKEQRAARRKKTRKELEEEEERADEAKRANYLEDIYFVHSSLRTPKPAH
;
A
#
# COMPACT_ATOMS: atom_id res chain seq x y z
N MET A 1 -47.97 1.19 -42.59
CA MET A 1 -47.77 0.89 -41.15
C MET A 1 -46.48 0.10 -41.00
N PRO A 2 -45.73 0.31 -39.91
CA PRO A 2 -44.26 0.50 -39.79
C PRO A 2 -43.50 -0.85 -39.66
N ALA A 3 -42.19 -0.99 -39.47
CA ALA A 3 -41.14 -0.16 -38.87
C ALA A 3 -39.75 -0.72 -39.24
N ASN A 4 -38.75 0.16 -39.33
CA ASN A 4 -37.35 -0.17 -39.02
C ASN A 4 -37.21 -0.54 -37.53
N PRO A 5 -36.35 -1.50 -37.19
CA PRO A 5 -35.58 -1.46 -35.95
C PRO A 5 -34.09 -1.26 -36.29
N MET A 6 -33.57 -0.05 -36.06
CA MET A 6 -32.79 0.30 -34.85
C MET A 6 -31.48 -0.49 -34.78
N GLY A 7 -30.41 0.16 -35.27
CA GLY A 7 -29.03 -0.26 -35.08
C GLY A 7 -28.61 -0.13 -33.62
N GLY A 8 -28.05 -1.21 -33.08
CA GLY A 8 -27.25 -1.17 -31.86
C GLY A 8 -25.82 -0.73 -32.16
N PRO A 9 -25.12 -0.10 -31.21
CA PRO A 9 -23.72 0.29 -31.37
C PRO A 9 -22.83 -0.96 -31.44
N THR A 10 -22.23 -1.20 -32.60
CA THR A 10 -21.16 -2.19 -32.74
C THR A 10 -19.91 -1.64 -32.06
N TYR A 11 -19.57 -2.18 -30.90
CA TYR A 11 -18.27 -1.97 -30.30
C TYR A 11 -17.20 -2.52 -31.23
N ASN A 12 -16.43 -1.62 -31.83
CA ASN A 12 -15.29 -1.94 -32.68
C ASN A 12 -14.15 -2.44 -31.79
N HIS A 13 -14.13 -3.75 -31.50
CA HIS A 13 -12.99 -4.43 -30.90
C HIS A 13 -11.83 -4.40 -31.90
N HIS A 14 -10.96 -3.40 -31.77
CA HIS A 14 -9.68 -3.39 -32.47
C HIS A 14 -8.89 -4.63 -32.01
N GLN A 15 -8.66 -5.52 -32.96
CA GLN A 15 -7.82 -6.70 -32.79
C GLN A 15 -6.40 -6.21 -32.48
N MET A 16 -5.97 -6.36 -31.24
CA MET A 16 -4.58 -6.20 -30.86
C MET A 16 -3.77 -7.31 -31.52
N GLN A 17 -3.01 -6.94 -32.54
CA GLN A 17 -2.05 -7.81 -33.19
C GLN A 17 -0.93 -8.15 -32.19
N PRO A 18 -0.63 -9.44 -31.94
CA PRO A 18 0.44 -9.81 -31.02
C PRO A 18 1.78 -9.42 -31.63
N HIS A 19 2.49 -8.51 -30.94
CA HIS A 19 3.85 -8.13 -31.31
C HIS A 19 4.79 -9.28 -30.90
N PRO A 20 5.67 -9.77 -31.77
CA PRO A 20 6.63 -10.79 -31.37
C PRO A 20 7.56 -10.23 -30.29
N ALA A 21 7.64 -10.94 -29.16
CA ALA A 21 8.58 -10.63 -28.10
C ALA A 21 10.00 -10.72 -28.65
N ALA A 22 10.69 -9.59 -28.76
CA ALA A 22 12.12 -9.58 -29.06
C ALA A 22 12.84 -10.29 -27.90
N ALA A 23 13.41 -11.45 -28.19
CA ALA A 23 14.24 -12.19 -27.27
C ALA A 23 15.44 -11.32 -26.87
N ARG A 24 15.48 -10.89 -25.60
CA ARG A 24 16.64 -10.20 -25.02
C ARG A 24 17.71 -11.26 -24.76
N THR A 25 18.63 -11.43 -25.70
CA THR A 25 19.86 -12.19 -25.46
C THR A 25 20.71 -11.46 -24.41
N PRO A 26 21.14 -12.13 -23.33
CA PRO A 26 22.08 -11.53 -22.38
C PRO A 26 23.44 -11.42 -23.06
N MET A 27 23.88 -10.20 -23.38
CA MET A 27 25.23 -9.97 -23.89
C MET A 27 26.22 -10.16 -22.74
N ALA A 28 27.00 -11.22 -22.82
CA ALA A 28 28.13 -11.49 -21.94
C ALA A 28 29.21 -10.41 -22.15
N ASN A 29 29.82 -9.97 -21.05
CA ASN A 29 30.88 -8.98 -21.05
C ASN A 29 32.18 -9.66 -21.56
N THR A 30 32.43 -9.60 -22.87
CA THR A 30 33.68 -10.15 -23.45
C THR A 30 34.78 -9.09 -23.46
N PRO A 31 35.94 -9.35 -22.84
CA PRO A 31 37.06 -8.43 -22.85
C PRO A 31 37.75 -8.42 -24.23
N ASN A 32 37.81 -7.22 -24.81
CA ASN A 32 38.81 -6.73 -25.76
C ASN A 32 39.23 -7.69 -26.90
N ALA A 33 38.34 -7.91 -27.87
CA ALA A 33 38.74 -8.38 -29.19
C ALA A 33 39.10 -7.16 -30.05
N MET A 34 40.39 -6.99 -30.33
CA MET A 34 40.94 -6.01 -31.27
C MET A 34 40.25 -6.15 -32.64
N GLN A 35 39.31 -5.27 -32.95
CA GLN A 35 38.63 -5.23 -34.25
C GLN A 35 39.49 -4.43 -35.25
N PRO A 36 39.50 -4.81 -36.54
CA PRO A 36 40.31 -4.15 -37.56
C PRO A 36 39.93 -2.67 -37.70
N ALA A 37 40.96 -1.82 -37.73
CA ALA A 37 40.86 -0.39 -37.95
C ALA A 37 40.23 -0.10 -39.32
N ASN A 38 39.27 0.84 -39.35
CA ASN A 38 38.53 1.36 -40.50
C ASN A 38 37.15 0.73 -40.81
N ALA A 39 36.38 0.38 -39.78
CA ALA A 39 34.92 0.37 -39.91
C ALA A 39 34.38 1.80 -39.69
N TYR A 40 33.67 2.34 -40.67
CA TYR A 40 32.99 3.64 -40.54
C TYR A 40 32.08 3.61 -39.31
N ASN A 41 32.37 4.46 -38.31
CA ASN A 41 31.51 4.67 -37.16
C ASN A 41 30.56 5.82 -37.49
N PRO A 42 29.31 5.55 -37.89
CA PRO A 42 28.36 6.63 -38.16
C PRO A 42 28.24 7.53 -36.92
N PRO A 43 28.00 8.84 -37.11
CA PRO A 43 27.82 9.75 -35.99
C PRO A 43 26.72 9.19 -35.09
N ARG A 44 27.04 9.06 -33.79
CA ARG A 44 26.06 8.58 -32.80
C ARG A 44 24.82 9.46 -32.87
N PRO A 45 23.61 8.86 -32.92
CA PRO A 45 22.38 9.65 -32.88
C PRO A 45 22.34 10.48 -31.60
N PRO A 46 21.75 11.69 -31.64
CA PRO A 46 21.66 12.55 -30.48
C PRO A 46 20.90 11.84 -29.35
N GLU A 47 21.47 11.83 -28.15
CA GLU A 47 20.87 11.18 -26.97
C GLU A 47 19.97 12.12 -26.16
N VAL A 48 19.96 13.40 -26.52
CA VAL A 48 19.23 14.48 -25.86
C VAL A 48 18.29 15.13 -26.87
N PHE A 49 17.00 15.15 -26.53
CA PHE A 49 15.94 15.73 -27.34
C PHE A 49 15.24 16.85 -26.58
N THR A 50 14.75 17.84 -27.31
CA THR A 50 13.89 18.90 -26.77
C THR A 50 12.55 18.87 -27.49
N LEU A 51 11.48 19.26 -26.78
CA LEU A 51 10.17 19.39 -27.40
C LEU A 51 10.11 20.63 -28.30
N ALA A 52 9.26 20.55 -29.32
CA ALA A 52 8.88 21.71 -30.12
C ALA A 52 8.20 22.78 -29.22
N GLU A 53 8.43 24.05 -29.55
CA GLU A 53 8.02 25.21 -28.73
C GLU A 53 6.52 25.19 -28.40
N SER A 54 5.67 24.91 -29.40
CA SER A 54 4.22 24.81 -29.24
C SER A 54 3.76 23.73 -28.25
N LEU A 55 4.54 22.66 -28.06
CA LEU A 55 4.26 21.60 -27.09
C LEU A 55 4.89 21.90 -25.73
N ASN A 56 6.08 22.49 -25.71
CA ASN A 56 6.72 22.92 -24.48
C ASN A 56 5.87 23.99 -23.77
N ASP A 57 5.21 24.86 -24.53
CA ASP A 57 4.38 25.93 -23.99
C ASP A 57 3.07 25.47 -23.33
N GLN A 58 2.62 24.26 -23.66
CA GLN A 58 1.47 23.64 -23.01
C GLN A 58 1.80 23.10 -21.61
N ILE A 59 3.08 22.91 -21.30
CA ILE A 59 3.52 22.44 -19.97
C ILE A 59 3.53 23.64 -19.03
N PRO A 60 2.88 23.61 -17.85
CA PRO A 60 2.93 24.70 -16.89
C PRO A 60 4.36 25.03 -16.45
N GLU A 61 4.66 26.32 -16.19
CA GLU A 61 6.00 26.78 -15.83
C GLU A 61 6.50 26.10 -14.54
N GLU A 62 5.62 25.89 -13.57
CA GLU A 62 5.93 25.23 -12.31
C GLU A 62 6.46 23.82 -12.53
N VAL A 63 5.91 23.12 -13.53
CA VAL A 63 6.36 21.79 -13.92
C VAL A 63 7.69 21.89 -14.68
N ARG A 64 7.84 22.84 -15.61
CA ARG A 64 9.11 23.05 -16.34
C ARG A 64 10.28 23.34 -15.39
N SER A 65 10.03 24.08 -14.32
CA SER A 65 11.04 24.47 -13.33
C SER A 65 11.68 23.31 -12.56
N GLN A 66 11.00 22.17 -12.50
CA GLN A 66 11.46 20.97 -11.77
C GLN A 66 12.43 20.10 -12.58
N TYR A 67 12.57 20.37 -13.88
CA TYR A 67 13.42 19.61 -14.80
C TYR A 67 14.60 20.43 -15.32
N ASN A 68 15.59 19.76 -15.90
CA ASN A 68 16.70 20.43 -16.58
C ASN A 68 16.17 21.14 -17.84
N ARG A 69 16.45 22.43 -17.96
CA ARG A 69 15.99 23.30 -19.06
C ARG A 69 17.18 23.93 -19.81
N ASP A 70 16.95 24.25 -21.08
CA ASP A 70 17.83 25.09 -21.90
C ASP A 70 17.66 26.60 -21.61
N GLU A 71 18.51 27.46 -22.18
CA GLU A 71 18.43 28.93 -22.10
C GLU A 71 17.05 29.47 -22.54
N ASN A 72 16.39 28.75 -23.45
CA ASN A 72 15.04 29.06 -23.95
C ASN A 72 13.90 28.39 -23.15
N GLY A 73 14.19 27.80 -21.98
CA GLY A 73 13.17 27.21 -21.10
C GLY A 73 12.55 25.88 -21.60
N ARG A 74 13.19 25.20 -22.55
CA ARG A 74 12.75 23.89 -23.08
C ARG A 74 13.30 22.74 -22.24
N ILE A 75 12.47 21.75 -21.92
CA ILE A 75 12.86 20.59 -21.11
C ILE A 75 13.71 19.61 -21.93
N PHE A 76 14.78 19.07 -21.32
CA PHE A 76 15.59 17.99 -21.89
C PHE A 76 14.98 16.61 -21.65
N PHE A 77 14.85 15.83 -22.71
CA PHE A 77 14.47 14.42 -22.69
C PHE A 77 15.66 13.57 -23.08
N TYR A 78 15.97 12.55 -22.26
CA TYR A 78 17.09 11.66 -22.50
C TYR A 78 16.57 10.30 -22.97
N SER A 79 17.11 9.78 -24.08
CA SER A 79 16.78 8.42 -24.55
C SER A 79 17.47 7.33 -23.72
N THR A 80 18.58 7.68 -23.09
CA THR A 80 19.36 6.83 -22.19
C THR A 80 19.35 7.51 -20.82
N PRO A 81 19.15 6.78 -19.71
CA PRO A 81 19.26 7.38 -18.39
C PRO A 81 20.60 8.11 -18.27
N PRO A 82 20.63 9.37 -17.78
CA PRO A 82 21.86 10.13 -17.69
C PRO A 82 22.86 9.33 -16.85
N ILE A 83 24.11 9.23 -17.35
CA ILE A 83 25.21 8.54 -16.68
C ILE A 83 25.20 8.97 -15.21
N ALA A 84 25.08 8.00 -14.31
CA ALA A 84 25.08 8.23 -12.88
C ALA A 84 26.33 9.05 -12.53
N ARG A 85 26.12 10.31 -12.12
CA ARG A 85 27.22 11.13 -11.62
C ARG A 85 27.76 10.46 -10.35
N PRO A 86 29.08 10.56 -10.06
CA PRO A 86 29.65 10.02 -8.82
C PRO A 86 28.90 10.52 -7.58
N GLU A 87 28.51 11.79 -7.60
CA GLU A 87 27.54 12.40 -6.69
C GLU A 87 26.11 12.22 -7.22
N HIS A 88 25.38 11.23 -6.69
CA HIS A 88 23.97 10.92 -6.94
C HIS A 88 23.00 12.11 -6.69
N GLY A 89 23.06 13.17 -7.51
CA GLY A 89 22.15 14.31 -7.42
C GLY A 89 22.34 15.22 -6.20
N LEU A 90 23.51 15.19 -5.55
CA LEU A 90 23.84 16.16 -4.49
C LEU A 90 24.54 17.40 -5.08
N ALA A 91 24.23 18.57 -4.51
CA ALA A 91 24.95 19.81 -4.82
C ALA A 91 26.44 19.66 -4.44
N PRO A 92 27.38 20.26 -5.22
CA PRO A 92 28.83 20.10 -5.01
C PRO A 92 29.28 20.49 -3.60
N ASP A 93 28.62 21.46 -2.98
CA ASP A 93 28.92 21.89 -1.60
C ASP A 93 28.63 20.81 -0.54
N ASN A 94 27.75 19.86 -0.83
CA ASN A 94 27.35 18.77 0.06
C ASN A 94 28.01 17.43 -0.28
N ALA A 95 28.66 17.33 -1.43
CA ALA A 95 29.29 16.10 -1.91
C ALA A 95 30.51 15.68 -1.06
N ASN A 96 31.19 16.64 -0.43
CA ASN A 96 32.35 16.40 0.43
C ASN A 96 32.01 16.10 1.90
N SER A 97 30.72 15.97 2.24
CA SER A 97 30.35 15.39 3.54
C SER A 97 30.67 13.89 3.50
N GLY A 98 31.89 13.51 3.86
CA GLY A 98 32.41 12.12 3.85
C GLY A 98 31.68 11.15 4.80
N HIS A 99 30.48 11.51 5.25
CA HIS A 99 29.60 10.74 6.09
C HIS A 99 28.25 10.67 5.41
N SER A 100 27.87 9.48 4.96
CA SER A 100 26.51 9.24 4.46
C SER A 100 25.48 9.72 5.49
N LEU A 101 24.33 10.21 5.04
CA LEU A 101 23.21 10.60 5.92
C LEU A 101 22.84 9.47 6.90
N ALA A 102 23.01 8.23 6.46
CA ALA A 102 22.86 7.03 7.27
C ALA A 102 23.89 6.93 8.42
N TYR A 103 25.13 7.37 8.20
CA TYR A 103 26.17 7.46 9.23
C TYR A 103 25.85 8.55 10.25
N LEU A 104 25.43 9.74 9.81
CA LEU A 104 25.02 10.82 10.73
C LEU A 104 23.79 10.45 11.57
N ALA A 105 22.84 9.74 10.97
CA ALA A 105 21.71 9.17 11.71
C ALA A 105 22.20 8.14 12.75
N LYS A 106 23.15 7.28 12.37
CA LYS A 106 23.71 6.24 13.25
C LYS A 106 24.65 6.78 14.33
N SER A 107 25.28 7.94 14.12
CA SER A 107 26.11 8.60 15.13
C SER A 107 25.31 9.42 16.13
N ASN A 108 24.01 9.60 15.92
CA ASN A 108 23.15 10.31 16.88
C ASN A 108 22.67 9.35 17.99
N PRO A 109 23.14 9.51 19.24
CA PRO A 109 22.79 8.62 20.34
C PRO A 109 21.30 8.68 20.72
N GLN A 110 20.63 9.83 20.52
CA GLN A 110 19.20 9.96 20.81
C GLN A 110 18.36 9.15 19.81
N TRP A 111 18.71 9.19 18.52
CA TRP A 111 18.04 8.42 17.48
C TRP A 111 18.22 6.92 17.66
N LEU A 112 19.42 6.47 18.06
CA LEU A 112 19.68 5.07 18.38
C LEU A 112 18.86 4.61 19.60
N ALA A 113 18.78 5.44 20.66
CA ALA A 113 18.00 5.12 21.85
C ALA A 113 16.50 5.04 21.55
N GLU A 114 15.97 5.96 20.73
CA GLU A 114 14.58 5.94 20.29
C GLU A 114 14.26 4.72 19.42
N ARG A 115 15.14 4.35 18.48
CA ARG A 115 14.95 3.15 17.67
C ARG A 115 15.05 1.87 18.51
N ALA A 116 15.97 1.82 19.48
CA ALA A 116 16.10 0.69 20.40
C ALA A 116 14.88 0.57 21.33
N SER A 117 14.32 1.70 21.80
CA SER A 117 13.11 1.70 22.62
C SER A 117 11.88 1.25 21.82
N ARG A 118 11.78 1.64 20.54
CA ARG A 118 10.74 1.16 19.60
C ARG A 118 10.93 -0.30 19.23
N ALA A 119 12.16 -0.80 19.08
CA ALA A 119 12.42 -2.19 18.70
C ALA A 119 12.04 -3.21 19.80
N LYS A 120 12.16 -2.85 21.08
CA LYS A 120 11.81 -3.71 22.23
C LYS A 120 10.35 -4.18 22.24
N PRO A 121 9.32 -3.32 22.12
CA PRO A 121 7.92 -3.76 22.08
C PRO A 121 7.60 -4.60 20.84
N PHE A 122 8.16 -4.26 19.66
CA PHE A 122 7.99 -5.07 18.46
C PHE A 122 8.62 -6.46 18.60
N ALA A 123 9.81 -6.57 19.21
CA ALA A 123 10.46 -7.85 19.45
C ALA A 123 9.68 -8.72 20.45
N VAL A 124 9.19 -8.13 21.54
CA VAL A 124 8.38 -8.84 22.54
C VAL A 124 7.03 -9.28 21.96
N ALA A 125 6.36 -8.44 21.19
CA ALA A 125 5.11 -8.78 20.52
C ALA A 125 5.31 -9.92 19.51
N LYS A 126 6.35 -9.82 18.67
CA LYS A 126 6.70 -10.85 17.68
C LYS A 126 7.07 -12.18 18.33
N GLN A 127 7.76 -12.16 19.48
CA GLN A 127 8.04 -13.39 20.25
C GLN A 127 6.77 -14.01 20.83
N LYS A 128 5.83 -13.21 21.35
CA LYS A 128 4.54 -13.71 21.84
C LYS A 128 3.72 -14.34 20.71
N GLU A 129 3.64 -13.65 19.57
CA GLU A 129 2.94 -14.16 18.38
C GLU A 129 3.57 -15.46 17.87
N LEU A 130 4.91 -15.53 17.81
CA LEU A 130 5.61 -16.73 17.38
C LEU A 130 5.36 -17.89 18.34
N LYS A 131 5.37 -17.66 19.65
CA LYS A 131 5.03 -18.69 20.66
C LYS A 131 3.60 -19.19 20.51
N VAL A 132 2.65 -18.29 20.26
CA VAL A 132 1.25 -18.65 20.01
C VAL A 132 1.12 -19.48 18.73
N LYS A 133 1.78 -19.05 17.63
CA LYS A 133 1.81 -19.80 16.37
C LYS A 133 2.42 -21.18 16.55
N MET A 134 3.57 -21.30 17.22
CA MET A 134 4.20 -22.59 17.49
C MET A 134 3.32 -23.50 18.37
N ALA A 135 2.59 -22.94 19.34
CA ALA A 135 1.66 -23.71 20.15
C ALA A 135 0.46 -24.20 19.32
N LEU A 136 -0.10 -23.32 18.47
CA LEU A 136 -1.20 -23.66 17.58
C LEU A 136 -0.79 -24.71 16.56
N ASP A 137 0.38 -24.56 15.95
CA ASP A 137 0.95 -25.53 15.01
C ASP A 137 1.10 -26.88 15.72
N LYS A 138 1.73 -26.95 16.91
CA LYS A 138 1.86 -28.20 17.66
C LYS A 138 0.52 -28.92 17.94
N VAL A 139 -0.55 -28.16 18.18
CA VAL A 139 -1.89 -28.72 18.41
C VAL A 139 -2.55 -29.17 17.11
N THR A 140 -2.26 -28.51 15.99
CA THR A 140 -2.87 -28.79 14.67
C THR A 140 -2.04 -29.71 13.78
N GLU A 141 -0.74 -29.89 14.05
CA GLU A 141 0.12 -30.89 13.42
C GLU A 141 -0.51 -32.29 13.40
N PRO A 142 -1.06 -32.85 14.52
CA PRO A 142 -1.71 -34.16 14.48
C PRO A 142 -3.03 -34.18 13.69
N ALA A 143 -3.54 -33.03 13.24
CA ALA A 143 -4.70 -32.95 12.35
C ALA A 143 -4.29 -32.84 10.87
N LYS A 144 -3.05 -32.44 10.56
CA LYS A 144 -2.54 -32.35 9.19
C LYS A 144 -2.31 -33.76 8.63
N GLY A 145 -2.98 -34.08 7.52
CA GLY A 145 -2.81 -35.35 6.81
C GLY A 145 -3.81 -36.45 7.20
N LYS A 146 -4.75 -36.18 8.11
CA LYS A 146 -5.85 -37.10 8.44
C LYS A 146 -6.91 -37.11 7.34
N THR A 147 -7.53 -38.27 7.13
CA THR A 147 -8.73 -38.39 6.30
C THR A 147 -9.94 -37.70 6.96
N GLY A 148 -11.01 -37.47 6.21
CA GLY A 148 -12.17 -36.71 6.69
C GLY A 148 -12.84 -37.31 7.95
N ASP A 149 -12.84 -38.64 8.08
CA ASP A 149 -13.44 -39.33 9.23
C ASP A 149 -12.49 -39.29 10.45
N GLU A 150 -11.20 -39.51 10.27
CA GLU A 150 -10.19 -39.37 11.33
C GLU A 150 -10.10 -37.94 11.88
N LEU A 151 -10.38 -36.94 11.04
CA LEU A 151 -10.45 -35.55 11.46
C LEU A 151 -11.68 -35.29 12.35
N ARG A 152 -12.82 -35.93 12.06
CA ARG A 152 -14.04 -35.83 12.88
C ARG A 152 -13.83 -36.47 14.24
N ASP A 153 -13.22 -37.65 14.28
CA ASP A 153 -12.90 -38.34 15.53
C ASP A 153 -11.90 -37.53 16.37
N TRP A 154 -10.86 -36.99 15.73
CA TRP A 154 -9.92 -36.10 16.41
C TRP A 154 -10.59 -34.82 16.94
N ALA A 155 -11.50 -34.22 16.17
CA ALA A 155 -12.24 -33.03 16.59
C ALA A 155 -13.14 -33.36 17.80
N ALA A 156 -13.84 -34.50 17.77
CA ALA A 156 -14.65 -34.97 18.88
C ALA A 156 -13.80 -35.19 20.15
N ASP A 157 -12.68 -35.90 20.03
CA ASP A 157 -11.73 -36.11 21.13
C ASP A 157 -11.16 -34.80 21.69
N SER A 158 -10.83 -33.84 20.81
CA SER A 158 -10.31 -32.54 21.22
C SER A 158 -11.34 -31.73 22.00
N LEU A 159 -12.63 -31.84 21.62
CA LEU A 159 -13.72 -31.16 22.28
C LEU A 159 -14.03 -31.79 23.64
N VAL A 160 -13.98 -33.12 23.75
CA VAL A 160 -14.11 -33.82 25.04
C VAL A 160 -13.02 -33.37 26.01
N ARG A 161 -11.75 -33.39 25.58
CA ARG A 161 -10.62 -32.91 26.40
C ARG A 161 -10.74 -31.45 26.81
N TYR A 162 -11.24 -30.60 25.90
CA TYR A 162 -11.48 -29.18 26.19
C TYR A 162 -12.55 -29.01 27.28
N VAL A 163 -13.66 -29.74 27.18
CA VAL A 163 -14.75 -29.68 28.16
C VAL A 163 -14.29 -30.23 29.53
N GLU A 164 -13.54 -31.32 29.55
CA GLU A 164 -12.96 -31.89 30.78
C GLU A 164 -12.00 -30.92 31.47
N ALA A 165 -11.07 -30.33 30.71
CA ALA A 165 -10.12 -29.35 31.23
C ALA A 165 -10.85 -28.12 31.81
N HIS A 166 -11.87 -27.62 31.11
CA HIS A 166 -12.70 -26.53 31.60
C HIS A 166 -13.51 -26.89 32.84
N ALA A 167 -14.05 -28.11 32.92
CA ALA A 167 -14.75 -28.58 34.10
C ALA A 167 -13.81 -28.66 35.31
N GLN A 168 -12.59 -29.16 35.13
CA GLN A 168 -11.56 -29.19 36.16
C GLN A 168 -11.14 -27.79 36.61
N GLU A 169 -10.92 -26.87 35.68
CA GLU A 169 -10.59 -25.47 35.97
C GLU A 169 -11.72 -24.78 36.74
N THR A 170 -12.98 -24.99 36.33
CA THR A 170 -14.15 -24.45 37.03
C THR A 170 -14.27 -25.02 38.45
N SER A 171 -13.94 -26.30 38.64
CA SER A 171 -13.96 -26.96 39.94
C SER A 171 -12.86 -26.41 40.85
N ARG A 172 -11.67 -26.19 40.29
CA ARG A 172 -10.55 -25.55 40.98
C ARG A 172 -10.88 -24.12 41.40
N MET A 173 -11.48 -23.32 40.52
CA MET A 173 -11.95 -21.97 40.86
C MET A 173 -13.03 -21.98 41.94
N ARG A 174 -13.87 -23.03 41.98
CA ARG A 174 -14.87 -23.25 43.04
C ARG A 174 -14.21 -23.51 44.39
N GLU A 175 -13.17 -24.33 44.42
CA GLU A 175 -12.43 -24.66 45.64
C GLU A 175 -11.61 -23.48 46.15
N GLU A 176 -11.01 -22.70 45.25
CA GLU A 176 -10.21 -21.50 45.59
C GLU A 176 -11.09 -20.28 45.96
N GLY A 177 -12.42 -20.36 45.83
CA GLY A 177 -13.35 -19.28 46.18
C GLY A 177 -13.40 -18.11 45.18
N ASP A 178 -12.82 -18.28 44.00
CA ASP A 178 -12.64 -17.23 42.97
C ASP A 178 -13.81 -17.16 41.97
N LEU A 179 -14.84 -18.00 42.13
CA LEU A 179 -15.98 -18.04 41.20
C LEU A 179 -16.77 -16.72 41.14
N ASP A 180 -16.95 -16.06 42.28
CA ASP A 180 -17.68 -14.78 42.33
C ASP A 180 -16.88 -13.66 41.65
N GLY A 181 -15.54 -13.72 41.75
CA GLY A 181 -14.62 -12.84 41.02
C GLY A 181 -14.65 -13.09 39.52
N HIS A 182 -14.62 -14.36 39.12
CA HIS A 182 -14.69 -14.77 37.72
C HIS A 182 -16.04 -14.41 37.06
N ASP A 183 -17.17 -14.70 37.70
CA ASP A 183 -18.50 -14.37 37.17
C ASP A 183 -18.70 -12.86 37.06
N ARG A 184 -18.21 -12.09 38.05
CA ARG A 184 -18.19 -10.63 37.98
C ARG A 184 -17.34 -10.14 36.82
N LEU A 185 -16.13 -10.66 36.63
CA LEU A 185 -15.25 -10.30 35.51
C LEU A 185 -15.91 -10.61 34.15
N MET A 186 -16.58 -11.76 34.03
CA MET A 186 -17.28 -12.16 32.82
C MET A 186 -18.49 -11.28 32.53
N LYS A 187 -19.26 -10.89 33.56
CA LYS A 187 -20.35 -9.91 33.45
C LYS A 187 -19.82 -8.54 33.04
N GLU A 188 -18.71 -8.09 33.63
CA GLU A 188 -18.06 -6.82 33.30
C GLU A 188 -17.55 -6.81 31.85
N GLN A 189 -16.89 -7.88 31.38
CA GLN A 189 -16.48 -8.00 29.98
C GLN A 189 -17.67 -7.96 29.00
N ARG A 190 -18.75 -8.68 29.31
CA ARG A 190 -19.97 -8.68 28.49
C ARG A 190 -20.62 -7.30 28.46
N ALA A 191 -20.70 -6.62 29.60
CA ALA A 191 -21.22 -5.26 29.70
C ALA A 191 -20.35 -4.25 28.94
N ALA A 192 -19.02 -4.36 29.04
CA ALA A 192 -18.07 -3.50 28.34
C ALA A 192 -18.17 -3.67 26.81
N ARG A 193 -18.27 -4.90 26.31
CA ARG A 193 -18.50 -5.18 24.88
C ARG A 193 -19.82 -4.62 24.39
N ARG A 194 -20.90 -4.75 25.17
CA ARG A 194 -22.22 -4.16 24.85
C ARG A 194 -22.19 -2.64 24.86
N LYS A 195 -21.47 -2.02 25.80
CA LYS A 195 -21.32 -0.55 25.84
C LYS A 195 -20.49 -0.04 24.67
N LYS A 196 -19.40 -0.72 24.32
CA LYS A 196 -18.55 -0.37 23.17
C LYS A 196 -19.34 -0.43 21.86
N THR A 197 -20.03 -1.54 21.62
CA THR A 197 -20.89 -1.71 20.43
C THR A 197 -22.01 -0.68 20.37
N ARG A 198 -22.65 -0.36 21.50
CA ARG A 198 -23.68 0.71 21.55
C ARG A 198 -23.10 2.08 21.23
N LYS A 199 -21.92 2.40 21.76
CA LYS A 199 -21.25 3.68 21.51
C LYS A 199 -20.84 3.82 20.04
N GLU A 200 -20.34 2.74 19.44
CA GLU A 200 -19.98 2.70 18.02
C GLU A 200 -21.22 2.95 17.12
N LEU A 201 -22.38 2.38 17.48
CA LEU A 201 -23.64 2.62 16.77
C LEU A 201 -24.12 4.07 16.89
N GLU A 202 -24.03 4.67 18.08
CA GLU A 202 -24.43 6.06 18.33
C GLU A 202 -23.52 7.06 17.59
N GLU A 203 -22.20 6.81 17.58
CA GLU A 203 -21.24 7.61 16.80
C GLU A 203 -21.45 7.45 15.27
N GLU A 204 -21.94 6.30 14.81
CA GLU A 204 -22.31 6.08 13.41
C GLU A 204 -23.61 6.81 13.03
N GLU A 205 -24.60 6.81 13.93
CA GLU A 205 -25.87 7.51 13.74
C GLU A 205 -25.67 9.03 13.72
N GLU A 206 -24.87 9.57 14.64
CA GLU A 206 -24.52 11.00 14.66
C GLU A 206 -23.80 11.41 13.36
N ARG A 207 -22.84 10.60 12.89
CA ARG A 207 -22.14 10.83 11.62
C ARG A 207 -23.09 10.78 10.43
N ALA A 208 -24.07 9.87 10.44
CA ALA A 208 -25.06 9.76 9.38
C ALA A 208 -26.00 10.97 9.36
N ASP A 209 -26.40 11.47 10.52
CA ASP A 209 -27.26 12.65 10.63
C ASP A 209 -26.52 13.94 10.27
N GLU A 210 -25.24 14.06 10.64
CA GLU A 210 -24.38 15.16 10.20
C GLU A 210 -24.18 15.13 8.68
N ALA A 211 -23.98 13.96 8.09
CA ALA A 211 -23.88 13.81 6.64
C ALA A 211 -25.19 14.17 5.92
N LYS A 212 -26.36 13.76 6.45
CA LYS A 212 -27.68 14.17 5.93
C LYS A 212 -27.86 15.68 6.02
N ARG A 213 -27.46 16.30 7.14
CA ARG A 213 -27.55 17.74 7.34
C ARG A 213 -26.64 18.52 6.39
N ALA A 214 -25.42 18.04 6.17
CA ALA A 214 -24.49 18.63 5.22
C ALA A 214 -25.03 18.55 3.78
N ASN A 215 -25.57 17.39 3.39
CA ASN A 215 -26.18 17.19 2.08
C ASN A 215 -27.40 18.10 1.88
N TYR A 216 -28.28 18.22 2.87
CA TYR A 216 -29.41 19.15 2.84
C TYR A 216 -28.99 20.62 2.69
N LEU A 217 -27.88 21.03 3.32
CA LEU A 217 -27.34 22.38 3.16
C LEU A 217 -26.78 22.62 1.76
N GLU A 218 -26.10 21.64 1.17
CA GLU A 218 -25.63 21.72 -0.22
C GLU A 218 -26.79 21.81 -1.20
N ASP A 219 -27.85 21.02 -1.02
CA ASP A 219 -29.04 21.07 -1.86
C ASP A 219 -29.71 22.45 -1.82
N ILE A 220 -29.85 23.05 -0.63
CA ILE A 220 -30.37 24.42 -0.50
C ILE A 220 -29.46 25.43 -1.20
N TYR A 221 -28.14 25.31 -1.01
CA TYR A 221 -27.18 26.21 -1.63
C TYR A 221 -27.20 26.09 -3.15
N PHE A 222 -27.29 24.87 -3.68
CA PHE A 222 -27.40 24.58 -5.10
C PHE A 222 -28.66 25.21 -5.70
N VAL A 223 -29.82 25.01 -5.08
CA VAL A 223 -31.10 25.61 -5.53
C VAL A 223 -31.05 27.15 -5.51
N HIS A 224 -30.47 27.75 -4.47
CA HIS A 224 -30.33 29.20 -4.41
C HIS A 224 -29.30 29.75 -5.41
N SER A 225 -28.25 28.99 -5.74
CA SER A 225 -27.25 29.36 -6.74
C SER A 225 -27.80 29.29 -8.17
N SER A 226 -28.62 28.27 -8.48
CA SER A 226 -29.22 28.12 -9.80
C SER A 226 -30.24 29.23 -10.10
N LEU A 227 -30.95 29.70 -9.07
CA LEU A 227 -31.91 30.80 -9.18
C LEU A 227 -31.25 32.18 -9.30
N ARG A 228 -29.95 32.31 -9.02
CA ARG A 228 -29.21 33.58 -9.05
C ARG A 228 -28.45 33.80 -10.36
N THR A 229 -28.51 32.88 -11.32
CA THR A 229 -27.88 33.09 -12.64
C THR A 229 -28.75 34.04 -13.49
N PRO A 230 -28.25 35.25 -13.86
CA PRO A 230 -29.02 36.13 -14.73
C PRO A 230 -29.04 35.58 -16.15
N LYS A 231 -30.24 35.54 -16.74
CA LYS A 231 -30.49 35.19 -18.13
C LYS A 231 -29.61 36.06 -19.05
N PRO A 232 -28.79 35.49 -19.96
CA PRO A 232 -28.01 36.30 -20.88
C PRO A 232 -28.96 37.04 -21.83
N ALA A 233 -28.82 38.37 -21.89
CA ALA A 233 -29.57 39.22 -22.79
C ALA A 233 -29.07 38.99 -24.23
N HIS A 234 -29.98 38.56 -25.10
CA HIS A 234 -29.83 38.55 -26.56
C HIS A 234 -30.48 39.80 -27.14
#